data_AF-A0A9E5W451-F1
#
_entry.id   AF-A0A9E5W451-F1
#
_cell.length_a   1.000
_cell.length_b   1.000
_cell.length_c   1.000
_cell.angle_alpha   90.00
_cell.angle_beta   90.00
_cell.angle_gamma   90.00
#
_symmetry.space_group_name_H-M   'P 1'
#
loop_
_entity.id
_entity.type
_entity.pdbx_description
1 polymer ?
#
loop_
_entity_poly.entity_id
_entity_poly.type
_entity_poly.pdbx_seq_one_letter_code
_entity_poly.pdbx_strand_id
1 'polypeptide(L)'
;MYILGTSLIHFIQIYTYILLARIILSWFQASFYRNPTMNNIYRVLYGLTEPLLAPLRRVIPPVRMGMGYLDLSPLLLLFLLNLLRNLVAQYFFRFGRW
;
A
#
# COMPACT_ATOMS: atom_id res chain seq x y z
N MET A 1 -25.37 4.66 -8.28
CA MET A 1 -24.34 3.59 -8.19
C MET A 1 -22.99 3.98 -8.79
N TYR A 2 -22.95 4.71 -9.91
CA TYR A 2 -21.70 5.16 -10.53
C TYR A 2 -20.76 5.93 -9.58
N ILE A 3 -21.29 6.93 -8.87
CA ILE A 3 -20.51 7.76 -7.92
C ILE A 3 -19.89 6.90 -6.80
N LEU A 4 -20.63 5.93 -6.27
CA LEU A 4 -20.12 5.04 -5.22
C LEU A 4 -18.96 4.18 -5.74
N GLY A 5 -19.09 3.63 -6.95
CA GLY A 5 -18.04 2.82 -7.57
C GLY A 5 -16.78 3.63 -7.87
N THR A 6 -16.95 4.84 -8.41
CA THR A 6 -15.80 5.72 -8.67
C THR A 6 -15.15 6.17 -7.37
N SER A 7 -15.91 6.57 -6.34
CA SER A 7 -15.34 6.95 -5.04
C SER A 7 -14.52 5.82 -4.40
N LEU A 8 -14.98 4.58 -4.48
CA LEU A 8 -14.24 3.41 -3.98
C LEU A 8 -12.92 3.20 -4.74
N ILE A 9 -12.94 3.33 -6.06
CA ILE A 9 -11.73 3.23 -6.90
C ILE A 9 -10.72 4.31 -6.52
N HIS A 10 -11.17 5.56 -6.31
CA HIS A 10 -10.30 6.65 -5.88
C HIS A 10 -9.71 6.39 -4.50
N PHE A 11 -10.48 5.82 -3.57
CA PHE A 11 -9.97 5.44 -2.25
C PHE A 11 -8.85 4.41 -2.34
N ILE A 12 -9.03 3.35 -3.13
CA ILE A 12 -8.00 2.33 -3.38
C ILE A 12 -6.75 2.97 -4.01
N GLN A 13 -6.93 3.91 -4.93
CA GLN A 13 -5.84 4.61 -5.60
C GLN A 13 -5.04 5.51 -4.64
N ILE A 14 -5.73 6.28 -3.79
CA ILE A 14 -5.09 7.09 -2.74
C ILE A 14 -4.28 6.19 -1.80
N TYR A 15 -4.88 5.08 -1.35
CA TYR A 15 -4.17 4.12 -0.50
C TYR A 15 -2.95 3.50 -1.20
N THR A 16 -3.06 3.22 -2.50
CA THR A 16 -1.93 2.75 -3.32
C THR A 16 -0.80 3.78 -3.34
N TYR A 17 -1.11 5.08 -3.45
CA TYR A 17 -0.09 6.14 -3.37
C TYR A 17 0.55 6.25 -1.99
N ILE A 18 -0.22 6.09 -0.91
CA ILE A 18 0.30 6.03 0.46
C ILE A 18 1.29 4.86 0.61
N LEU A 19 0.93 3.69 0.08
CA LEU A 19 1.80 2.52 0.10
C LEU A 19 3.06 2.73 -0.75
N LEU A 20 2.95 3.33 -1.93
CA LEU A 20 4.11 3.69 -2.76
C LEU A 20 5.03 4.67 -2.04
N ALA A 21 4.49 5.70 -1.40
CA ALA A 21 5.26 6.64 -0.60
C ALA A 21 6.00 5.91 0.53
N ARG A 22 5.35 4.97 1.23
CA ARG A 22 6.00 4.13 2.25
C ARG A 22 7.14 3.30 1.67
N ILE A 23 6.93 2.66 0.52
CA ILE A 23 7.96 1.86 -0.14
C ILE A 23 9.16 2.75 -0.49
N ILE A 24 8.94 3.87 -1.15
CA ILE A 24 10.00 4.81 -1.53
C ILE A 24 10.76 5.30 -0.29
N LEU A 25 10.05 5.77 0.74
CA LEU A 25 10.67 6.29 1.95
C LEU A 25 11.41 5.22 2.76
N SER A 26 11.03 3.93 2.67
CA SER A 26 11.74 2.86 3.36
C SER A 26 13.22 2.72 2.93
N TRP A 27 13.56 3.10 1.69
CA TRP A 27 14.94 3.12 1.20
C TRP A 27 15.79 4.22 1.83
N PHE A 28 15.16 5.28 2.34
CA PHE A 28 15.84 6.44 2.91
C PHE A 28 15.80 6.47 4.44
N GLN A 29 15.32 5.39 5.07
CA GLN A 29 15.09 5.34 6.53
C GLN A 29 16.31 5.75 7.37
N ALA A 30 17.53 5.42 6.92
CA ALA A 30 18.77 5.76 7.62
C ALA A 30 19.01 7.28 7.73
N SER A 31 18.45 8.07 6.82
CA SER A 31 18.58 9.53 6.81
C SER A 31 17.58 10.24 7.74
N PHE A 32 16.51 9.57 8.17
CA PHE A 32 15.42 10.19 8.93
C PHE A 32 15.82 10.55 10.36
N TYR A 33 16.84 9.91 10.92
CA TYR A 33 17.37 10.30 12.24
C TYR A 33 17.81 11.77 12.27
N ARG A 34 18.32 12.28 11.15
CA ARG A 34 18.76 13.67 11.01
C ARG A 34 17.64 14.63 10.61
N ASN A 35 16.45 14.13 10.28
CA ASN A 35 15.32 14.93 9.81
C ASN A 35 14.01 14.51 10.53
N PRO A 36 13.67 15.18 11.64
CA PRO A 36 12.47 14.86 12.42
C PRO A 36 11.17 14.91 11.62
N THR A 37 11.06 15.82 10.66
CA THR A 37 9.88 15.95 9.79
C THR A 37 9.69 14.71 8.93
N MET A 38 10.75 14.21 8.30
CA MET A 38 10.71 12.97 7.51
C MET A 38 10.37 11.75 8.37
N ASN A 39 10.91 11.69 9.60
CA ASN A 39 10.58 10.62 10.54
C ASN A 39 9.08 10.61 10.89
N ASN A 40 8.49 11.79 11.14
CA ASN A 40 7.06 11.90 11.43
C ASN A 40 6.19 11.47 10.25
N ILE A 41 6.53 11.91 9.02
CA ILE A 41 5.83 11.48 7.80
C ILE A 41 5.90 9.96 7.65
N TYR A 42 7.09 9.38 7.82
CA TYR A 42 7.27 7.93 7.72
C TYR A 42 6.42 7.18 8.76
N ARG A 43 6.35 7.64 10.00
CA ARG A 43 5.50 7.03 11.05
C ARG A 43 4.02 7.06 10.69
N VAL A 44 3.54 8.15 10.10
CA VAL A 44 2.15 8.24 9.63
C VAL A 44 1.89 7.22 8.53
N LEU A 45 2.75 7.15 7.52
CA LEU A 45 2.61 6.18 6.43
C LEU A 45 2.69 4.73 6.94
N TYR A 46 3.60 4.46 7.88
CA TYR A 46 3.69 3.18 8.57
C TYR A 46 2.39 2.85 9.29
N GLY A 47 1.87 3.75 10.13
CA GLY A 47 0.61 3.57 10.85
C GLY A 47 -0.60 3.30 9.94
N LEU A 48 -0.66 3.94 8.76
CA LEU A 48 -1.74 3.75 7.79
C LEU A 48 -1.67 2.41 7.04
N THR A 49 -0.48 1.83 6.90
CA THR A 49 -0.24 0.65 6.04
C THR A 49 -0.04 -0.63 6.83
N GLU A 50 0.48 -0.55 8.05
CA GLU A 50 0.75 -1.70 8.90
C GLU A 50 -0.44 -2.62 9.16
N PRO A 51 -1.68 -2.12 9.38
CA PRO A 51 -2.82 -3.01 9.60
C PRO A 51 -3.04 -4.02 8.46
N LEU A 52 -2.67 -3.67 7.23
CA LEU A 52 -2.75 -4.57 6.08
C LEU A 52 -1.43 -5.33 5.84
N LEU A 53 -0.28 -4.73 6.13
CA LEU A 53 1.02 -5.37 5.88
C LEU A 53 1.39 -6.42 6.94
N ALA A 54 1.10 -6.17 8.22
CA ALA A 54 1.39 -7.10 9.30
C ALA A 54 0.81 -8.51 9.10
N PRO A 55 -0.47 -8.69 8.71
CA PRO A 55 -0.99 -10.01 8.39
C PRO A 55 -0.35 -10.60 7.12
N LEU A 56 -0.05 -9.78 6.10
CA LEU A 56 0.60 -10.25 4.88
C LEU A 56 2.01 -10.79 5.11
N ARG A 57 2.76 -10.23 6.07
CA ARG A 57 4.07 -10.77 6.49
C ARG A 57 4.00 -12.16 7.12
N ARG A 58 2.82 -12.57 7.60
CA ARG A 58 2.61 -13.95 8.10
C ARG A 58 2.41 -14.93 6.94
N VAL A 59 1.89 -14.44 5.81
CA VAL A 59 1.65 -15.23 4.60
C VAL A 59 2.91 -15.32 3.75
N ILE A 60 3.59 -14.19 3.54
CA ILE A 60 4.89 -14.12 2.86
C ILE A 60 5.90 -13.51 3.83
N PRO A 61 6.61 -14.36 4.61
CA PRO A 61 7.65 -13.89 5.51
C PRO A 61 8.73 -13.08 4.78
N PRO A 62 9.37 -12.11 5.47
CA PRO A 62 10.49 -11.38 4.90
C PRO A 62 11.61 -12.33 4.44
N VAL A 63 12.14 -12.07 3.25
CA VAL A 63 13.21 -12.89 2.68
C VAL A 63 14.55 -12.35 3.17
N ARG A 64 15.43 -13.25 3.64
CA ARG A 64 16.79 -12.86 4.04
C ARG A 64 17.58 -12.47 2.79
N MET A 65 18.12 -11.25 2.78
CA MET A 65 18.96 -10.75 1.69
C MET A 65 20.23 -10.13 2.28
N GLY A 66 21.35 -10.83 2.12
CA GLY A 66 22.63 -10.46 2.73
C GLY A 66 22.56 -10.40 4.26
N MET A 67 22.86 -9.22 4.81
CA MET A 67 22.86 -8.94 6.26
C MET A 67 21.49 -8.47 6.80
N GLY A 68 20.46 -8.40 5.96
CA GLY A 68 19.15 -7.88 6.35
C GLY A 68 17.97 -8.74 5.88
N TYR A 69 16.76 -8.24 6.13
CA TYR A 69 15.51 -8.81 5.66
C TYR A 69 14.85 -7.85 4.65
N LEU A 70 14.42 -8.40 3.53
CA LEU A 70 13.61 -7.70 2.54
C LEU A 70 12.14 -8.04 2.76
N ASP A 71 11.35 -7.04 3.10
CA ASP A 71 9.91 -7.18 3.28
C ASP A 71 9.21 -7.14 1.90
N LEU A 72 8.73 -8.30 1.43
CA LEU A 72 7.97 -8.42 0.18
C LEU A 72 6.47 -8.14 0.34
N SER A 73 5.98 -7.98 1.58
CA SER A 73 4.55 -7.72 1.83
C SER A 73 4.01 -6.46 1.15
N PRO A 74 4.77 -5.35 0.98
CA PRO A 74 4.27 -4.18 0.25
C PRO A 74 4.05 -4.46 -1.23
N LEU A 75 4.87 -5.32 -1.85
CA LEU A 75 4.70 -5.71 -3.25
C LEU A 75 3.45 -6.59 -3.41
N LEU A 76 3.23 -7.53 -2.49
CA LEU A 76 2.02 -8.32 -2.46
C LEU A 76 0.78 -7.43 -2.28
N LEU A 77 0.83 -6.47 -1.35
CA LEU A 77 -0.27 -5.55 -1.12
C LEU A 77 -0.55 -4.67 -2.34
N LEU A 78 0.47 -4.18 -3.04
CA LEU A 78 0.32 -3.46 -4.32
C LEU A 78 -0.40 -4.32 -5.36
N PHE A 79 -0.04 -5.59 -5.49
CA PHE A 79 -0.71 -6.51 -6.40
C PHE A 79 -2.19 -6.71 -6.02
N LEU A 80 -2.48 -6.96 -4.74
CA LEU A 80 -3.85 -7.14 -4.24
C LEU A 80 -4.72 -5.90 -4.42
N LEU A 81 -4.18 -4.71 -4.17
CA LEU A 81 -4.90 -3.44 -4.37
C LEU A 81 -5.22 -3.21 -5.85
N ASN A 82 -4.28 -3.50 -6.76
CA ASN A 82 -4.51 -3.40 -8.20
C ASN A 82 -5.57 -4.40 -8.68
N LEU A 83 -5.50 -5.65 -8.20
CA LEU A 83 -6.49 -6.66 -8.49
C LEU A 83 -7.88 -6.22 -8.00
N LEU A 84 -7.99 -5.77 -6.75
CA LEU A 84 -9.24 -5.28 -6.17
C LEU A 84 -9.80 -4.10 -6.97
N ARG A 85 -8.97 -3.11 -7.31
CA ARG A 85 -9.38 -1.97 -8.13
C ARG A 85 -9.94 -2.41 -9.47
N ASN A 86 -9.28 -3.35 -10.15
CA ASN A 86 -9.71 -3.85 -11.46
C ASN A 86 -11.03 -4.63 -11.37
N LEU A 87 -11.21 -5.46 -10.32
CA LEU A 87 -12.45 -6.20 -10.08
C LEU A 87 -13.62 -5.26 -9.79
N VAL A 88 -13.40 -4.25 -8.93
CA VAL A 88 -14.38 -3.21 -8.63
C VAL A 88 -14.75 -2.48 -9.92
N ALA A 89 -13.77 -1.98 -10.68
CA ALA A 89 -14.02 -1.30 -11.94
C ALA A 89 -14.82 -2.17 -12.91
N GLN A 90 -14.42 -3.43 -13.11
CA GLN A 90 -15.12 -4.36 -14.00
C GLN A 90 -16.58 -4.59 -13.57
N TYR A 91 -16.83 -4.78 -12.28
CA TYR A 91 -18.17 -4.95 -11.75
C TYR A 91 -19.05 -3.72 -12.04
N PHE A 92 -18.56 -2.52 -11.77
CA PHE A 92 -19.29 -1.28 -12.03
C PHE A 92 -19.48 -0.99 -13.53
N PHE A 93 -18.47 -1.22 -14.37
CA PHE A 93 -18.59 -1.08 -15.83
C PHE A 93 -19.53 -2.11 -16.46
N ARG A 94 -19.65 -3.32 -15.88
CA ARG A 94 -20.50 -4.39 -16.42
C ARG A 94 -21.95 -4.28 -15.95
N PHE A 95 -22.19 -3.98 -14.67
CA PHE A 95 -23.52 -4.05 -14.06
C PHE A 95 -24.13 -2.68 -13.72
N GLY A 96 -23.33 -1.61 -13.64
CA GLY A 96 -23.79 -0.25 -13.30
C GLY A 96 -24.18 0.63 -14.51
N ARG A 97 -24.41 0.04 -15.69
CA ARG A 97 -24.77 0.75 -16.94
C ARG A 97 -26.29 0.94 -17.12
N TRP A 98 -27.03 1.18 -16.03
CA TRP A 98 -28.45 1.53 -16.06
C TRP A 98 -28.66 2.81 -15.24
#